data_AF-A0A6P1YBU8-F1
#
_entry.id   AF-A0A6P1YBU8-F1
#
_cell.length_a   1.000
_cell.length_b   1.000
_cell.length_c   1.000
_cell.angle_alpha   90.00
_cell.angle_beta   90.00
_cell.angle_gamma   90.00
#
_symmetry.space_group_name_H-M   'P 1'
#
loop_
_entity.id
_entity.type
_entity.pdbx_description
1 polymer ?
#
loop_
_entity_poly.entity_id
_entity_poly.type
_entity_poly.pdbx_seq_one_letter_code
_entity_poly.pdbx_strand_id
1 'polypeptide(L)'
;MGVEIENRKSCKSDSIGKGSEKLNVYVDPRIELLSIIQYLADFDGRDIVIYNKDTTYKTDVDKYFSPYKNHPVISLYEEMAEDGFVYHVPPKLILYLNDEYEEQDNKAIHYSEIMLGIDVKKKIKEFISQMVNFKDETRFDKFYESHQEYYHNIIINIQNGLRSNNCLENLIEYYGIKQNSYNIIIVPLYFGGYGIRILEKNEKIDIFCIIPPIENLQYLTSFVWHEFSHSYVNPLSEKNSDEINKYKDLFIPISNIMEEQAYGDWETCVNEHIVRAVTSRLSYKVFGEKFAKEEIKRDKEEGCFLYIDKLYEKLIEYENNRDKYITFEEFYPELLKVFGELLK
;
A
#
# COMPACT_ATOMS: atom_id res chain seq x y z
N MET A 1 6.44 -30.45 -31.81
CA MET A 1 5.88 -29.16 -32.27
C MET A 1 5.49 -28.40 -31.03
N GLY A 2 6.25 -27.36 -30.70
CA GLY A 2 6.13 -26.61 -29.47
C GLY A 2 4.80 -25.87 -29.44
N VAL A 3 4.09 -26.00 -28.32
CA VAL A 3 2.98 -25.13 -27.96
C VAL A 3 3.63 -23.90 -27.34
N GLU A 4 3.45 -22.75 -27.99
CA GLU A 4 3.79 -21.44 -27.44
C GLU A 4 3.02 -21.26 -26.12
N ILE A 5 3.76 -21.07 -25.04
CA ILE A 5 3.23 -20.65 -23.75
C ILE A 5 2.90 -19.16 -23.91
N GLU A 6 1.65 -18.84 -24.19
CA GLU A 6 1.18 -17.45 -24.11
C GLU A 6 1.40 -16.95 -22.68
N ASN A 7 2.14 -15.83 -22.58
CA ASN A 7 2.50 -15.12 -21.36
C ASN A 7 1.34 -15.06 -20.36
N ARG A 8 1.55 -15.61 -19.15
CA ARG A 8 0.66 -15.51 -17.98
C ARG A 8 0.63 -14.08 -17.45
N LYS A 9 -0.03 -13.19 -18.19
CA LYS A 9 -0.25 -11.81 -17.77
C LYS A 9 -1.26 -11.82 -16.62
N SER A 10 -0.93 -11.13 -15.53
CA SER A 10 -1.87 -10.60 -14.54
C SER A 10 -3.23 -10.25 -15.15
N CYS A 11 -4.34 -10.54 -14.45
CA CYS A 11 -5.68 -10.13 -14.89
C CYS A 11 -5.73 -8.59 -14.94
N LYS A 12 -5.48 -8.03 -16.13
CA LYS A 12 -5.41 -6.59 -16.42
C LYS A 12 -6.60 -6.24 -17.28
N SER A 13 -7.36 -5.23 -16.88
CA SER A 13 -8.31 -4.55 -17.76
C SER A 13 -7.67 -3.27 -18.32
N ASP A 14 -8.37 -2.64 -19.27
CA ASP A 14 -7.92 -1.39 -19.88
C ASP A 14 -7.69 -0.28 -18.85
N SER A 15 -6.59 0.46 -19.02
CA SER A 15 -6.21 1.61 -18.19
C SER A 15 -7.24 2.74 -18.19
N ILE A 16 -7.40 3.45 -17.07
CA ILE A 16 -8.29 4.61 -16.96
C ILE A 16 -7.51 5.93 -16.91
N GLY A 17 -7.95 6.93 -17.70
CA GLY A 17 -7.51 8.32 -17.65
C GLY A 17 -7.87 9.11 -18.92
N LYS A 18 -7.87 10.45 -18.87
CA LYS A 18 -7.88 11.32 -20.07
C LYS A 18 -6.43 11.71 -20.42
N GLY A 19 -5.91 11.28 -21.56
CA GLY A 19 -4.54 11.60 -22.02
C GLY A 19 -3.51 10.51 -21.73
N SER A 20 -2.24 10.88 -21.57
CA SER A 20 -1.10 9.96 -21.35
C SER A 20 -1.03 9.32 -19.97
N GLU A 21 -1.82 9.80 -18.99
CA GLU A 21 -1.81 9.30 -17.61
C GLU A 21 -2.79 8.14 -17.45
N LYS A 22 -2.29 7.02 -16.92
CA LYS A 22 -3.02 5.75 -16.88
C LYS A 22 -2.96 5.15 -15.48
N LEU A 23 -4.13 4.97 -14.86
CA LEU A 23 -4.28 4.17 -13.66
C LEU A 23 -4.42 2.70 -14.05
N ASN A 24 -3.44 1.87 -13.67
CA ASN A 24 -3.48 0.43 -13.88
C ASN A 24 -4.17 -0.24 -12.68
N VAL A 25 -5.15 -1.10 -12.92
CA VAL A 25 -5.84 -1.85 -11.86
C VAL A 25 -5.84 -3.32 -12.25
N TYR A 26 -5.33 -4.19 -11.38
CA TYR A 26 -5.18 -5.61 -11.66
C TYR A 26 -5.05 -6.45 -10.39
N VAL A 27 -5.17 -7.77 -10.55
CA VAL A 27 -4.75 -8.75 -9.54
C VAL A 27 -3.40 -9.32 -9.98
N ASP A 28 -2.36 -9.17 -9.16
CA ASP A 28 -1.03 -9.73 -9.43
C ASP A 28 -0.99 -11.19 -8.94
N PRO A 29 -0.77 -12.20 -9.82
CA PRO A 29 -0.77 -13.60 -9.41
C PRO A 29 0.31 -13.92 -8.37
N ARG A 30 1.41 -13.17 -8.32
CA ARG A 30 2.52 -13.40 -7.39
C ARG A 30 2.18 -12.89 -5.99
N ILE A 31 1.50 -11.74 -5.91
CA ILE A 31 1.01 -11.19 -4.64
C ILE A 31 -0.22 -11.98 -4.17
N GLU A 32 -1.03 -12.51 -5.08
CA GLU A 32 -2.12 -13.42 -4.72
C GLU A 32 -1.60 -14.75 -4.15
N LEU A 33 -0.54 -15.32 -4.74
CA LEU A 33 0.14 -16.48 -4.17
C LEU A 33 0.70 -16.18 -2.76
N LEU A 34 1.33 -15.02 -2.59
CA LEU A 34 1.82 -14.56 -1.30
C LEU A 34 0.68 -14.44 -0.28
N SER A 35 -0.47 -13.87 -0.65
CA SER A 35 -1.60 -13.70 0.26
C SER A 35 -2.16 -15.04 0.75
N ILE A 36 -2.14 -16.08 -0.09
CA ILE A 36 -2.52 -17.46 0.30
C ILE A 36 -1.51 -18.06 1.28
N ILE A 37 -0.21 -17.86 1.07
CA ILE A 37 0.84 -18.31 2.00
C ILE A 37 0.65 -17.62 3.37
N GLN A 38 0.44 -16.31 3.37
CA GLN A 38 0.15 -15.52 4.57
C GLN A 38 -1.16 -15.96 5.24
N TYR A 39 -2.18 -16.31 4.47
CA TYR A 39 -3.44 -16.82 4.98
C TYR A 39 -3.28 -18.16 5.71
N LEU A 40 -2.42 -19.05 5.21
CA LEU A 40 -2.17 -20.36 5.82
C LEU A 40 -1.22 -20.31 7.02
N ALA A 41 -0.35 -19.31 7.09
CA ALA A 41 0.64 -19.13 8.15
C ALA A 41 0.01 -18.63 9.46
N ASP A 42 0.63 -18.98 10.59
CA ASP A 42 0.34 -18.46 11.92
C ASP A 42 1.46 -17.51 12.40
N PHE A 43 1.18 -16.21 12.46
CA PHE A 43 2.16 -15.18 12.79
C PHE A 43 1.52 -14.01 13.53
N ASP A 44 2.32 -13.28 14.31
CA ASP A 44 1.84 -12.10 15.03
C ASP A 44 1.42 -10.98 14.07
N GLY A 45 0.31 -10.31 14.36
CA GLY A 45 -0.29 -9.32 13.46
C GLY A 45 -1.04 -9.88 12.26
N ARG A 46 -1.24 -11.21 12.16
CA ARG A 46 -2.00 -11.85 11.06
C ARG A 46 -3.37 -11.23 10.84
N ASP A 47 -4.13 -10.94 11.90
CA ASP A 47 -5.49 -10.37 11.79
C ASP A 47 -5.52 -8.93 11.25
N ILE A 48 -4.37 -8.23 11.25
CA ILE A 48 -4.21 -6.89 10.68
C ILE A 48 -3.87 -6.98 9.18
N VAL A 49 -3.18 -8.05 8.77
CA VAL A 49 -2.78 -8.28 7.37
C VAL A 49 -3.88 -8.99 6.59
N ILE A 50 -4.50 -10.01 7.18
CA ILE A 50 -5.40 -10.96 6.51
C ILE A 50 -6.85 -10.77 6.95
N TYR A 51 -7.74 -10.64 5.98
CA TYR A 51 -9.17 -10.48 6.17
C TYR A 51 -9.83 -11.78 6.60
N ASN A 52 -10.12 -11.90 7.88
CA ASN A 52 -10.69 -13.11 8.48
C ASN A 52 -12.23 -13.12 8.51
N LYS A 53 -12.90 -12.62 7.46
CA LYS A 53 -14.36 -12.80 7.32
C LYS A 53 -14.71 -13.84 6.28
N ASP A 54 -15.79 -14.55 6.54
CA ASP A 54 -16.31 -15.57 5.63
C ASP A 54 -16.83 -14.93 4.34
N THR A 55 -16.08 -15.18 3.26
CA THR A 55 -16.46 -14.84 1.89
C THR A 55 -16.51 -16.13 1.07
N THR A 56 -17.20 -16.10 -0.07
CA THR A 56 -17.18 -17.22 -1.02
C THR A 56 -15.75 -17.50 -1.49
N TYR A 57 -14.98 -16.44 -1.78
CA TYR A 57 -13.58 -16.54 -2.16
C TYR A 57 -12.72 -17.23 -1.09
N LYS A 58 -12.85 -16.80 0.17
CA LYS A 58 -12.13 -17.43 1.30
C LYS A 58 -12.50 -18.91 1.44
N THR A 59 -13.77 -19.27 1.23
CA THR A 59 -14.22 -20.66 1.27
C THR A 59 -13.55 -21.51 0.18
N ASP A 60 -13.38 -20.95 -1.02
CA ASP A 60 -12.67 -21.62 -2.11
C ASP A 60 -11.18 -21.76 -1.80
N VAL A 61 -10.54 -20.73 -1.22
CA VAL A 61 -9.16 -20.79 -0.72
C VAL A 61 -9.01 -21.87 0.36
N ASP A 62 -9.89 -21.89 1.37
CA ASP A 62 -9.89 -22.88 2.44
C ASP A 62 -9.96 -24.29 1.86
N LYS A 63 -10.91 -24.54 0.96
CA LYS A 63 -11.11 -25.86 0.35
C LYS A 63 -9.91 -26.30 -0.49
N TYR A 64 -9.28 -25.38 -1.20
CA TYR A 64 -8.21 -25.69 -2.14
C TYR A 64 -6.85 -25.85 -1.43
N PHE A 65 -6.54 -24.97 -0.48
CA PHE A 65 -5.18 -24.82 0.07
C PHE A 65 -5.00 -25.38 1.50
N SER A 66 -6.06 -25.66 2.26
CA SER A 66 -5.93 -26.26 3.60
C SER A 66 -5.10 -27.55 3.67
N PRO A 67 -5.10 -28.45 2.67
CA PRO A 67 -4.24 -29.63 2.68
C PRO A 67 -2.73 -29.33 2.70
N TYR A 68 -2.33 -28.11 2.31
CA TYR A 68 -0.94 -27.70 2.16
C TYR A 68 -0.43 -26.82 3.31
N LYS A 69 -1.18 -26.71 4.42
CA LYS A 69 -0.78 -25.92 5.60
C LYS A 69 0.58 -26.31 6.20
N ASN A 70 1.05 -27.53 5.95
CA ASN A 70 2.34 -28.03 6.43
C ASN A 70 3.44 -27.92 5.35
N HIS A 71 3.21 -27.20 4.24
CA HIS A 71 4.22 -27.01 3.21
C HIS A 71 5.38 -26.16 3.76
N PRO A 72 6.65 -26.43 3.41
CA PRO A 72 7.80 -25.74 4.00
C PRO A 72 7.78 -24.21 3.88
N VAL A 73 7.20 -23.68 2.79
CA VAL A 73 7.01 -22.22 2.62
C VAL A 73 6.20 -21.56 3.74
N ILE A 74 5.25 -22.28 4.35
CA ILE A 74 4.38 -21.75 5.40
C ILE A 74 5.22 -21.48 6.65
N SER A 75 5.90 -22.50 7.17
CA SER A 75 6.77 -22.35 8.34
C SER A 75 7.96 -21.42 8.09
N LEU A 76 8.47 -21.36 6.86
CA LEU A 76 9.50 -20.39 6.49
C LEU A 76 8.96 -18.95 6.55
N TYR A 77 7.73 -18.71 6.11
CA TYR A 77 7.10 -17.39 6.25
C TYR A 77 6.87 -17.03 7.71
N GLU A 78 6.39 -17.97 8.53
CA GLU A 78 6.21 -17.76 9.98
C GLU A 78 7.52 -17.31 10.65
N GLU A 79 8.63 -18.00 10.36
CA GLU A 79 9.97 -17.62 10.86
C GLU A 79 10.43 -16.25 10.33
N MET A 80 10.16 -15.94 9.07
CA MET A 80 10.50 -14.62 8.51
C MET A 80 9.64 -13.51 9.14
N ALA A 81 8.39 -13.79 9.46
CA ALA A 81 7.48 -12.84 10.08
C ALA A 81 7.94 -12.44 11.49
N GLU A 82 8.48 -13.39 12.28
CA GLU A 82 9.13 -13.10 13.57
C GLU A 82 10.32 -12.13 13.43
N ASP A 83 11.02 -12.20 12.30
CA ASP A 83 12.14 -11.30 11.95
C ASP A 83 11.68 -9.98 11.28
N GLY A 84 10.38 -9.68 11.27
CA GLY A 84 9.81 -8.44 10.75
C GLY A 84 9.39 -8.47 9.27
N PHE A 85 9.34 -9.63 8.63
CA PHE A 85 8.83 -9.80 7.25
C PHE A 85 7.29 -9.80 7.20
N VAL A 86 6.67 -8.70 7.63
CA VAL A 86 5.22 -8.51 7.74
C VAL A 86 4.75 -7.21 7.07
N TYR A 87 3.44 -6.97 7.04
CA TYR A 87 2.82 -5.77 6.46
C TYR A 87 3.21 -5.52 4.98
N HIS A 88 3.77 -4.34 4.67
CA HIS A 88 4.13 -3.91 3.33
C HIS A 88 5.42 -4.57 2.80
N VAL A 89 6.22 -5.17 3.67
CA VAL A 89 7.55 -5.71 3.33
C VAL A 89 7.45 -6.89 2.35
N PRO A 90 6.64 -7.95 2.61
CA PRO A 90 6.49 -9.05 1.66
C PRO A 90 5.99 -8.64 0.27
N PRO A 91 4.90 -7.86 0.11
CA PRO A 91 4.48 -7.44 -1.23
C PRO A 91 5.50 -6.50 -1.90
N LYS A 92 6.23 -5.65 -1.15
CA LYS A 92 7.33 -4.84 -1.71
C LYS A 92 8.41 -5.72 -2.33
N LEU A 93 8.80 -6.84 -1.69
CA LEU A 93 9.73 -7.81 -2.27
C LEU A 93 9.21 -8.35 -3.60
N ILE A 94 7.95 -8.79 -3.66
CA ILE A 94 7.36 -9.38 -4.87
C ILE A 94 7.36 -8.41 -6.06
N LEU A 95 7.17 -7.10 -5.81
CA LEU A 95 7.22 -6.07 -6.84
C LEU A 95 8.61 -5.89 -7.50
N TYR A 96 9.67 -6.36 -6.86
CA TYR A 96 11.01 -6.41 -7.45
C TYR A 96 11.26 -7.63 -8.35
N LEU A 97 10.38 -8.63 -8.32
CA LEU A 97 10.50 -9.84 -9.11
C LEU A 97 9.83 -9.67 -10.48
N ASN A 98 10.17 -10.49 -11.46
CA ASN A 98 9.45 -10.61 -12.73
C ASN A 98 8.37 -11.72 -12.64
N ASP A 99 7.75 -12.08 -13.77
CA ASP A 99 6.71 -13.12 -13.81
C ASP A 99 7.27 -14.55 -13.57
N GLU A 100 8.59 -14.72 -13.73
CA GLU A 100 9.35 -15.95 -13.45
C GLU A 100 9.95 -15.97 -12.03
N TYR A 101 9.56 -15.03 -11.17
CA TYR A 101 10.05 -14.88 -9.80
C TYR A 101 11.56 -14.56 -9.69
N GLU A 102 12.15 -14.00 -10.75
CA GLU A 102 13.55 -13.55 -10.77
C GLU A 102 13.66 -12.03 -10.53
N GLU A 103 14.77 -11.57 -9.96
CA GLU A 103 15.02 -10.13 -9.76
C GLU A 103 15.01 -9.38 -11.11
N GLN A 104 14.25 -8.27 -11.20
CA GLN A 104 14.20 -7.45 -12.40
C GLN A 104 15.48 -6.64 -12.59
N ASP A 105 16.10 -6.70 -13.78
CA ASP A 105 17.35 -5.98 -14.08
C ASP A 105 17.26 -4.45 -13.97
N ASN A 106 16.07 -3.85 -14.14
CA ASN A 106 15.88 -2.39 -14.08
C ASN A 106 15.55 -1.88 -12.67
N LYS A 107 15.41 -2.77 -11.69
CA LYS A 107 15.10 -2.44 -10.29
C LYS A 107 16.18 -3.07 -9.40
N ALA A 108 16.44 -2.48 -8.24
CA ALA A 108 17.44 -3.02 -7.31
C ALA A 108 16.78 -3.32 -5.97
N ILE A 109 16.88 -4.57 -5.52
CA ILE A 109 16.46 -4.92 -4.17
C ILE A 109 17.50 -4.37 -3.20
N HIS A 110 17.13 -3.33 -2.46
CA HIS A 110 17.87 -2.89 -1.30
C HIS A 110 17.52 -3.82 -0.13
N TYR A 111 18.23 -4.95 -0.04
CA TYR A 111 17.95 -6.03 0.93
C TYR A 111 17.85 -5.54 2.38
N SER A 112 18.60 -4.50 2.75
CA SER A 112 18.55 -3.84 4.06
C SER A 112 17.23 -3.11 4.34
N GLU A 113 16.47 -2.74 3.31
CA GLU A 113 15.12 -2.17 3.43
C GLU A 113 14.02 -3.24 3.47
N ILE A 114 14.38 -4.52 3.27
CA ILE A 114 13.41 -5.62 3.30
C ILE A 114 13.47 -6.31 4.65
N MET A 115 14.65 -6.70 5.14
CA MET A 115 14.81 -7.24 6.48
C MET A 115 16.18 -6.86 7.05
N LEU A 116 16.23 -6.70 8.36
CA LEU A 116 17.48 -6.58 9.11
C LEU A 116 17.97 -7.98 9.49
N GLY A 117 19.26 -8.28 9.27
CA GLY A 117 19.82 -9.58 9.69
C GLY A 117 21.05 -10.01 8.90
N ILE A 118 21.64 -11.12 9.34
CA ILE A 118 22.72 -11.83 8.62
C ILE A 118 22.08 -12.72 7.56
N ASP A 119 22.71 -12.83 6.38
CA ASP A 119 22.26 -13.70 5.28
C ASP A 119 20.82 -13.47 4.75
N VAL A 120 20.26 -12.26 4.94
CA VAL A 120 18.90 -11.87 4.46
C VAL A 120 18.69 -12.24 2.98
N LYS A 121 19.70 -12.01 2.14
CA LYS A 121 19.64 -12.38 0.72
C LYS A 121 19.45 -13.88 0.49
N LYS A 122 20.07 -14.73 1.31
CA LYS A 122 19.91 -16.18 1.22
C LYS A 122 18.51 -16.59 1.67
N LYS A 123 18.02 -16.07 2.79
CA LYS A 123 16.67 -16.35 3.33
C LYS A 123 15.57 -15.92 2.33
N ILE A 124 15.72 -14.74 1.72
CA ILE A 124 14.82 -14.26 0.65
C ILE A 124 14.84 -15.18 -0.58
N LYS A 125 16.02 -15.60 -1.03
CA LYS A 125 16.12 -16.54 -2.17
C LYS A 125 15.49 -17.90 -1.86
N GLU A 126 15.68 -18.38 -0.65
CA GLU A 126 15.05 -19.61 -0.16
C GLU A 126 13.53 -19.46 -0.13
N PHE A 127 13.01 -18.35 0.41
CA PHE A 127 11.58 -18.05 0.41
C PHE A 127 10.99 -18.01 -0.99
N ILE A 128 11.61 -17.28 -1.93
CA ILE A 128 11.15 -17.23 -3.33
C ILE A 128 11.16 -18.63 -3.96
N SER A 129 12.21 -19.42 -3.74
CA SER A 129 12.26 -20.80 -4.23
C SER A 129 11.15 -21.67 -3.66
N GLN A 130 10.83 -21.52 -2.37
CA GLN A 130 9.75 -22.24 -1.70
C GLN A 130 8.36 -21.76 -2.15
N MET A 131 8.20 -20.47 -2.48
CA MET A 131 6.98 -19.95 -3.11
C MET A 131 6.75 -20.60 -4.49
N VAL A 132 7.78 -20.72 -5.32
CA VAL A 132 7.67 -21.37 -6.63
C VAL A 132 7.34 -22.87 -6.48
N ASN A 133 7.96 -23.57 -5.52
CA ASN A 133 7.61 -24.95 -5.24
C ASN A 133 6.16 -25.11 -4.76
N PHE A 134 5.69 -24.22 -3.86
CA PHE A 134 4.30 -24.20 -3.41
C PHE A 134 3.32 -23.95 -4.55
N LYS A 135 3.62 -22.99 -5.43
CA LYS A 135 2.84 -22.68 -6.63
C LYS A 135 2.65 -23.93 -7.50
N ASP A 136 3.72 -24.69 -7.71
CA ASP A 136 3.70 -25.86 -8.59
C ASP A 136 3.01 -27.07 -7.94
N GLU A 137 3.27 -27.34 -6.66
CA GLU A 137 2.63 -28.44 -5.91
C GLU A 137 1.13 -28.24 -5.76
N THR A 138 0.71 -27.01 -5.43
CA THR A 138 -0.71 -26.67 -5.30
C THR A 138 -1.41 -26.54 -6.65
N ARG A 139 -0.66 -26.42 -7.75
CA ARG A 139 -1.17 -26.01 -9.07
C ARG A 139 -1.92 -24.68 -9.00
N PHE A 140 -1.36 -23.72 -8.27
CA PHE A 140 -1.92 -22.39 -8.05
C PHE A 140 -2.40 -21.72 -9.34
N ASP A 141 -1.69 -21.89 -10.46
CA ASP A 141 -2.11 -21.32 -11.75
C ASP A 141 -3.53 -21.74 -12.14
N LYS A 142 -3.92 -22.99 -11.87
CA LYS A 142 -5.29 -23.48 -12.15
C LYS A 142 -6.32 -22.84 -11.24
N PHE A 143 -5.97 -22.61 -9.97
CA PHE A 143 -6.83 -21.89 -9.03
C PHE A 143 -7.01 -20.44 -9.49
N TYR A 144 -5.93 -19.76 -9.85
CA TYR A 144 -5.97 -18.39 -10.35
C TYR A 144 -6.76 -18.27 -11.67
N GLU A 145 -6.59 -19.23 -12.59
CA GLU A 145 -7.36 -19.32 -13.84
C GLU A 145 -8.86 -19.54 -13.59
N SER A 146 -9.23 -20.38 -12.60
CA SER A 146 -10.65 -20.63 -12.30
C SER A 146 -11.37 -19.44 -11.66
N HIS A 147 -10.64 -18.45 -11.16
CA HIS A 147 -11.21 -17.25 -10.51
C HIS A 147 -11.11 -15.98 -11.38
N GLN A 148 -10.76 -16.09 -12.66
CA GLN A 148 -10.63 -14.92 -13.55
C GLN A 148 -11.91 -14.08 -13.62
N GLU A 149 -13.10 -14.70 -13.64
CA GLU A 149 -14.36 -13.95 -13.65
C GLU A 149 -14.56 -13.14 -12.35
N TYR A 150 -14.23 -13.72 -11.20
CA TYR A 150 -14.26 -13.03 -9.92
C TYR A 150 -13.29 -11.83 -9.91
N TYR A 151 -12.04 -12.03 -10.33
CA TYR A 151 -11.05 -10.96 -10.44
C TYR A 151 -11.47 -9.86 -11.42
N HIS A 152 -12.05 -10.24 -12.56
CA HIS A 152 -12.54 -9.27 -13.55
C HIS A 152 -13.64 -8.38 -12.98
N ASN A 153 -14.59 -8.96 -12.25
CA ASN A 153 -15.70 -8.22 -11.65
C ASN A 153 -15.22 -7.21 -10.59
N ILE A 154 -14.31 -7.60 -9.69
CA ILE A 154 -13.74 -6.67 -8.69
C ILE A 154 -12.95 -5.54 -9.36
N ILE A 155 -12.18 -5.86 -10.41
CA ILE A 155 -11.39 -4.87 -11.16
C ILE A 155 -12.32 -3.82 -11.79
N ILE A 156 -13.35 -4.25 -12.54
CA ILE A 156 -14.29 -3.32 -13.20
C ILE A 156 -14.99 -2.41 -12.20
N ASN A 157 -15.43 -2.95 -11.07
CA ASN A 157 -16.13 -2.16 -10.05
C ASN A 157 -15.22 -1.08 -9.46
N ILE A 158 -13.99 -1.44 -9.09
CA ILE A 158 -12.99 -0.49 -8.55
C ILE A 158 -12.65 0.57 -9.59
N GLN A 159 -12.38 0.14 -10.82
CA GLN A 159 -12.07 1.02 -11.94
C GLN A 159 -13.18 2.08 -12.18
N ASN A 160 -14.43 1.64 -12.23
CA ASN A 160 -15.56 2.55 -12.43
C ASN A 160 -15.70 3.56 -11.28
N GLY A 161 -15.52 3.11 -10.03
CA GLY A 161 -15.56 3.97 -8.84
C GLY A 161 -14.48 5.04 -8.82
N LEU A 162 -13.24 4.66 -9.11
CA LEU A 162 -12.12 5.59 -9.12
C LEU A 162 -12.23 6.60 -10.28
N ARG A 163 -12.73 6.14 -11.43
CA ARG A 163 -12.99 7.00 -12.59
C ARG A 163 -14.08 8.03 -12.31
N SER A 164 -15.19 7.62 -11.68
CA SER A 164 -16.31 8.53 -11.42
C SER A 164 -15.92 9.70 -10.50
N ASN A 165 -14.89 9.52 -9.68
CA ASN A 165 -14.41 10.51 -8.73
C ASN A 165 -13.15 11.26 -9.20
N ASN A 166 -12.70 11.06 -10.45
CA ASN A 166 -11.43 11.60 -10.97
C ASN A 166 -10.26 11.37 -9.99
N CYS A 167 -10.17 10.16 -9.43
CA CYS A 167 -9.28 9.85 -8.31
C CYS A 167 -7.83 10.22 -8.61
N LEU A 168 -7.31 9.79 -9.76
CA LEU A 168 -5.92 10.00 -10.15
C LEU A 168 -5.63 11.48 -10.44
N GLU A 169 -6.52 12.15 -11.17
CA GLU A 169 -6.35 13.56 -11.52
C GLU A 169 -6.31 14.45 -10.28
N ASN A 170 -7.24 14.25 -9.33
CA ASN A 170 -7.26 14.99 -8.07
C ASN A 170 -5.98 14.77 -7.25
N LEU A 171 -5.47 13.54 -7.20
CA LEU A 171 -4.22 13.22 -6.50
C LEU A 171 -3.03 13.97 -7.14
N ILE A 172 -2.86 13.85 -8.46
CA ILE A 172 -1.76 14.50 -9.20
C ILE A 172 -1.84 16.03 -9.04
N GLU A 173 -3.02 16.61 -9.18
CA GLU A 173 -3.22 18.05 -9.05
C GLU A 173 -2.88 18.54 -7.64
N TYR A 174 -3.24 17.76 -6.61
CA TYR A 174 -2.98 18.11 -5.22
C TYR A 174 -1.50 18.11 -4.90
N TYR A 175 -0.74 17.09 -5.33
CA TYR A 175 0.70 17.03 -5.07
C TYR A 175 1.53 17.91 -6.00
N GLY A 176 1.01 18.25 -7.18
CA GLY A 176 1.69 19.09 -8.17
C GLY A 176 2.85 18.40 -8.91
N ILE A 177 3.04 17.09 -8.70
CA ILE A 177 4.07 16.29 -9.35
C ILE A 177 3.48 14.94 -9.80
N LYS A 178 3.95 14.46 -10.96
CA LYS A 178 3.57 13.18 -11.55
C LYS A 178 4.63 12.11 -11.27
N GLN A 179 4.19 10.87 -11.14
CA GLN A 179 5.04 9.69 -11.05
C GLN A 179 5.09 8.96 -12.40
N ASN A 180 6.01 8.00 -12.56
CA ASN A 180 6.17 7.25 -13.81
C ASN A 180 4.99 6.33 -14.09
N SER A 181 4.45 5.69 -13.06
CA SER A 181 3.25 4.86 -13.18
C SER A 181 2.44 4.81 -11.89
N TYR A 182 1.13 4.57 -12.05
CA TYR A 182 0.15 4.47 -10.98
C TYR A 182 -0.53 3.11 -11.06
N ASN A 183 -0.32 2.28 -10.03
CA ASN A 183 -0.73 0.88 -10.06
C ASN A 183 -1.57 0.54 -8.82
N ILE A 184 -2.71 -0.10 -9.02
CA ILE A 184 -3.55 -0.64 -7.96
C ILE A 184 -3.55 -2.16 -8.11
N ILE A 185 -3.13 -2.84 -7.04
CA ILE A 185 -3.13 -4.30 -6.95
C ILE A 185 -4.19 -4.71 -5.95
N ILE A 186 -5.17 -5.47 -6.43
CA ILE A 186 -6.28 -5.94 -5.58
C ILE A 186 -5.92 -7.30 -5.00
N VAL A 187 -6.00 -7.45 -3.68
CA VAL A 187 -5.68 -8.68 -2.96
C VAL A 187 -6.89 -9.10 -2.10
N PRO A 188 -7.72 -10.04 -2.57
CA PRO A 188 -8.96 -10.45 -1.89
C PRO A 188 -8.84 -10.84 -0.42
N LEU A 189 -7.69 -11.40 -0.02
CA LEU A 189 -7.45 -11.87 1.35
C LEU A 189 -6.88 -10.79 2.28
N TYR A 190 -6.55 -9.58 1.81
CA TYR A 190 -5.99 -8.55 2.67
C TYR A 190 -7.05 -7.82 3.50
N PHE A 191 -6.70 -7.42 4.71
CA PHE A 191 -7.54 -6.54 5.54
C PHE A 191 -7.21 -5.06 5.32
N GLY A 192 -5.91 -4.72 5.36
CA GLY A 192 -5.39 -3.36 5.17
C GLY A 192 -4.85 -3.07 3.78
N GLY A 193 -4.24 -1.90 3.62
CA GLY A 193 -3.68 -1.40 2.37
C GLY A 193 -2.21 -1.02 2.52
N TYR A 194 -1.50 -0.97 1.39
CA TYR A 194 -0.09 -0.56 1.37
C TYR A 194 0.23 0.36 0.20
N GLY A 195 0.75 1.55 0.53
CA GLY A 195 1.41 2.47 -0.38
C GLY A 195 2.88 2.14 -0.58
N ILE A 196 3.26 1.66 -1.77
CA ILE A 196 4.63 1.25 -2.06
C ILE A 196 5.21 2.05 -3.22
N ARG A 197 6.42 2.55 -3.02
CA ARG A 197 7.24 3.22 -4.02
C ARG A 197 8.38 2.32 -4.48
N ILE A 198 8.54 2.15 -5.79
CA ILE A 198 9.66 1.43 -6.41
C ILE A 198 10.47 2.39 -7.28
N LEU A 199 11.75 2.56 -6.94
CA LEU A 199 12.69 3.36 -7.72
C LEU A 199 13.33 2.50 -8.81
N GLU A 200 13.15 2.90 -10.07
CA GLU A 200 13.86 2.32 -11.20
C GLU A 200 15.29 2.87 -11.31
N LYS A 201 16.19 2.11 -11.95
CA LYS A 201 17.59 2.52 -12.19
C LYS A 201 17.75 3.83 -12.99
N ASN A 202 16.72 4.26 -13.70
CA ASN A 202 16.67 5.51 -14.48
C ASN A 202 16.09 6.69 -13.66
N GLU A 203 16.01 6.56 -12.34
CA GLU A 203 15.44 7.52 -11.37
C GLU A 203 13.93 7.73 -11.48
N LYS A 204 13.24 6.97 -12.32
CA LYS A 204 11.77 6.99 -12.40
C LYS A 204 11.15 6.22 -11.24
N ILE A 205 9.95 6.64 -10.87
CA ILE A 205 9.26 6.14 -9.69
C ILE A 205 7.94 5.51 -10.10
N ASP A 206 7.82 4.20 -9.91
CA ASP A 206 6.55 3.50 -9.98
C ASP A 206 5.90 3.48 -8.59
N ILE A 207 4.63 3.89 -8.50
CA ILE A 207 3.89 3.83 -7.23
C ILE A 207 2.77 2.78 -7.30
N PHE A 208 2.58 2.10 -6.18
CA PHE A 208 1.66 0.99 -6.03
C PHE A 208 0.77 1.24 -4.81
N CYS A 209 -0.51 0.93 -4.97
CA CYS A 209 -1.53 0.89 -3.93
C CYS A 209 -2.06 -0.54 -3.91
N ILE A 210 -1.73 -1.29 -2.86
CA ILE A 210 -2.13 -2.69 -2.70
C ILE A 210 -3.28 -2.71 -1.70
N ILE A 211 -4.46 -3.14 -2.11
CA ILE A 211 -5.69 -3.01 -1.30
C ILE A 211 -6.61 -4.22 -1.45
N PRO A 212 -7.50 -4.49 -0.48
CA PRO A 212 -8.59 -5.43 -0.67
C PRO A 212 -9.66 -4.91 -1.64
N PRO A 213 -10.56 -5.79 -2.08
CA PRO A 213 -11.80 -5.38 -2.72
C PRO A 213 -12.63 -4.48 -1.78
N ILE A 214 -12.98 -3.28 -2.25
CA ILE A 214 -13.81 -2.31 -1.50
C ILE A 214 -15.02 -1.92 -2.34
N GLU A 215 -16.21 -2.14 -1.79
CA GLU A 215 -17.48 -1.86 -2.47
C GLU A 215 -17.92 -0.40 -2.34
N ASN A 216 -17.67 0.25 -1.19
CA ASN A 216 -18.05 1.64 -0.97
C ASN A 216 -17.13 2.56 -1.78
N LEU A 217 -17.68 3.21 -2.82
CA LEU A 217 -16.89 4.00 -3.77
C LEU A 217 -16.21 5.23 -3.17
N GLN A 218 -16.84 5.89 -2.20
CA GLN A 218 -16.26 7.06 -1.53
C GLN A 218 -15.07 6.62 -0.67
N TYR A 219 -15.27 5.58 0.14
CA TYR A 219 -14.21 5.00 0.96
C TYR A 219 -13.08 4.41 0.11
N LEU A 220 -13.38 3.69 -0.98
CA LEU A 220 -12.38 3.21 -1.94
C LEU A 220 -11.50 4.35 -2.45
N THR A 221 -12.11 5.48 -2.82
CA THR A 221 -11.37 6.61 -3.37
C THR A 221 -10.49 7.28 -2.32
N SER A 222 -11.01 7.51 -1.11
CA SER A 222 -10.21 8.10 -0.04
C SER A 222 -9.09 7.17 0.42
N PHE A 223 -9.34 5.85 0.44
CA PHE A 223 -8.31 4.87 0.76
C PHE A 223 -7.21 4.79 -0.30
N VAL A 224 -7.55 4.87 -1.59
CA VAL A 224 -6.54 4.95 -2.66
C VAL A 224 -5.70 6.24 -2.55
N TRP A 225 -6.31 7.38 -2.19
CA TRP A 225 -5.56 8.59 -1.92
C TRP A 225 -4.62 8.45 -0.72
N HIS A 226 -5.07 7.82 0.36
CA HIS A 226 -4.24 7.52 1.53
C HIS A 226 -3.01 6.72 1.11
N GLU A 227 -3.20 5.55 0.48
CA GLU A 227 -2.08 4.67 0.13
C GLU A 227 -1.11 5.32 -0.88
N PHE A 228 -1.61 5.98 -1.92
CA PHE A 228 -0.71 6.66 -2.85
C PHE A 228 0.03 7.84 -2.21
N SER A 229 -0.56 8.51 -1.22
CA SER A 229 0.05 9.65 -0.54
C SER A 229 1.36 9.30 0.16
N HIS A 230 1.49 8.07 0.69
CA HIS A 230 2.75 7.58 1.27
C HIS A 230 3.94 7.70 0.30
N SER A 231 3.71 7.49 -1.00
CA SER A 231 4.76 7.61 -2.02
C SER A 231 5.21 9.05 -2.29
N TYR A 232 4.45 10.06 -1.85
CA TYR A 232 4.81 11.48 -1.93
C TYR A 232 5.31 12.02 -0.60
N VAL A 233 4.72 11.58 0.53
CA VAL A 233 5.01 12.12 1.86
C VAL A 233 6.27 11.50 2.47
N ASN A 234 6.43 10.17 2.42
CA ASN A 234 7.54 9.51 3.11
C ASN A 234 8.91 10.00 2.62
N PRO A 235 9.18 10.16 1.31
CA PRO A 235 10.46 10.71 0.85
C PRO A 235 10.72 12.15 1.31
N LEU A 236 9.67 12.94 1.55
CA LEU A 236 9.80 14.29 2.10
C LEU A 236 10.17 14.24 3.58
N SER A 237 9.58 13.33 4.34
CA SER A 237 9.94 13.13 5.74
C SER A 237 11.37 12.63 5.89
N GLU A 238 11.77 11.64 5.09
CA GLU A 238 13.15 11.12 5.05
C GLU A 238 14.17 12.25 4.78
N LYS A 239 13.87 13.12 3.80
CA LYS A 239 14.69 14.29 3.46
C LYS A 239 14.73 15.36 4.55
N ASN A 240 13.71 15.43 5.40
CA ASN A 240 13.56 16.42 6.47
C ASN A 240 13.62 15.80 7.88
N SER A 241 14.20 14.60 8.02
CA SER A 241 14.18 13.84 9.27
C SER A 241 14.76 14.63 10.46
N ASP A 242 15.85 15.38 10.24
CA ASP A 242 16.44 16.26 11.27
C ASP A 242 15.46 17.35 11.76
N GLU A 243 14.64 17.92 10.87
CA GLU A 243 13.65 18.93 11.23
C GLU A 243 12.47 18.29 11.98
N ILE A 244 11.97 17.16 11.49
CA ILE A 244 10.88 16.40 12.11
C ILE A 244 11.24 15.98 13.53
N ASN A 245 12.46 15.50 13.73
CA ASN A 245 12.93 14.98 15.01
C ASN A 245 13.16 16.05 16.08
N LYS A 246 13.11 17.34 15.73
CA LYS A 246 13.02 18.43 16.74
C LYS A 246 11.72 18.35 17.54
N TYR A 247 10.69 17.72 16.98
CA TYR A 247 9.35 17.65 17.55
C TYR A 247 8.98 16.29 18.15
N LYS A 248 9.96 15.38 18.30
CA LYS A 248 9.73 13.99 18.73
C LYS A 248 9.03 13.83 20.09
N ASP A 249 9.08 14.84 20.95
CA ASP A 249 8.39 14.82 22.25
C ASP A 249 6.86 14.80 22.08
N LEU A 250 6.34 15.19 20.91
CA LEU A 250 4.93 15.02 20.53
C LEU A 250 4.54 13.54 20.34
N PHE A 251 5.49 12.62 20.21
CA PHE A 251 5.17 11.19 20.16
C PHE A 251 4.74 10.65 21.53
N ILE A 252 5.32 11.17 22.62
CA ILE A 252 5.10 10.68 23.99
C ILE A 252 3.61 10.54 24.38
N PRO A 253 2.72 11.52 24.14
CA PRO A 253 1.32 11.40 24.54
C PRO A 253 0.51 10.41 23.70
N ILE A 254 1.00 10.00 22.52
CA ILE A 254 0.26 9.12 21.59
C ILE A 254 0.92 7.75 21.38
N SER A 255 2.14 7.55 21.89
CA SER A 255 3.00 6.42 21.53
C SER A 255 2.35 5.06 21.75
N ASN A 256 1.71 4.84 22.90
CA ASN A 256 1.09 3.54 23.21
C ASN A 256 0.03 3.13 22.17
N ILE A 257 -0.84 4.07 21.76
CA ILE A 257 -1.91 3.79 20.79
C ILE A 257 -1.34 3.69 19.37
N MET A 258 -0.28 4.45 19.07
CA MET A 258 0.39 4.41 17.77
C MET A 258 1.15 3.09 17.59
N GLU A 259 1.87 2.62 18.61
CA GLU A 259 2.59 1.35 18.60
C GLU A 259 1.64 0.15 18.40
N GLU A 260 0.47 0.14 19.03
CA GLU A 260 -0.57 -0.88 18.80
C GLU A 260 -1.09 -0.91 17.36
N GLN A 261 -0.97 0.21 16.63
CA GLN A 261 -1.33 0.35 15.23
C GLN A 261 -0.14 0.17 14.28
N ALA A 262 0.98 -0.36 14.78
CA ALA A 262 2.26 -0.54 14.06
C ALA A 262 3.00 0.76 13.68
N TYR A 263 2.65 1.89 14.30
CA TYR A 263 3.33 3.18 14.14
C TYR A 263 4.32 3.41 15.30
N GLY A 264 5.43 2.67 15.27
CA GLY A 264 6.37 2.56 16.41
C GLY A 264 7.33 3.72 16.62
N ASP A 265 7.34 4.72 15.75
CA ASP A 265 8.25 5.86 15.84
C ASP A 265 7.59 7.19 15.41
N TRP A 266 8.23 8.29 15.80
CA TRP A 266 7.73 9.63 15.54
C TRP A 266 7.65 9.98 14.05
N GLU A 267 8.62 9.56 13.23
CA GLU A 267 8.65 9.90 11.82
C GLU A 267 7.53 9.17 11.07
N THR A 268 7.33 7.88 11.36
CA THR A 268 6.17 7.11 10.89
C THR A 268 4.85 7.76 11.31
N CYS A 269 4.75 8.24 12.56
CA CYS A 269 3.55 8.96 13.00
C CYS A 269 3.33 10.26 12.23
N VAL A 270 4.37 11.05 11.97
CA VAL A 270 4.27 12.29 11.19
C VAL A 270 3.80 11.99 9.76
N ASN A 271 4.32 10.93 9.13
CA ASN A 271 3.87 10.47 7.82
C ASN A 271 2.37 10.20 7.81
N GLU A 272 1.89 9.37 8.74
CA GLU A 272 0.47 9.01 8.86
C GLU A 272 -0.43 10.22 9.12
N HIS A 273 -0.04 11.11 10.03
CA HIS A 273 -0.79 12.33 10.32
C HIS A 273 -0.94 13.21 9.07
N ILE A 274 0.14 13.41 8.31
CA ILE A 274 0.13 14.23 7.10
C ILE A 274 -0.69 13.55 6.01
N VAL A 275 -0.49 12.25 5.76
CA VAL A 275 -1.23 11.47 4.77
C VAL A 275 -2.73 11.50 5.03
N ARG A 276 -3.16 11.33 6.29
CA ARG A 276 -4.58 11.38 6.69
C ARG A 276 -5.17 12.78 6.56
N ALA A 277 -4.41 13.82 6.90
CA ALA A 277 -4.83 15.20 6.71
C ALA A 277 -5.02 15.54 5.22
N VAL A 278 -4.08 15.13 4.35
CA VAL A 278 -4.18 15.29 2.89
C VAL A 278 -5.37 14.52 2.34
N THR A 279 -5.57 13.28 2.79
CA THR A 279 -6.71 12.44 2.40
C THR A 279 -8.03 13.14 2.72
N SER A 280 -8.17 13.67 3.93
CA SER A 280 -9.36 14.42 4.36
C SER A 280 -9.57 15.70 3.54
N ARG A 281 -8.50 16.39 3.11
CA ARG A 281 -8.59 17.56 2.22
C ARG A 281 -9.05 17.19 0.81
N LEU A 282 -8.55 16.09 0.25
CA LEU A 282 -9.02 15.56 -1.03
C LEU A 282 -10.49 15.15 -0.95
N SER A 283 -10.87 14.45 0.11
CA SER A 283 -12.25 14.11 0.43
C SER A 283 -13.15 15.35 0.55
N TYR A 284 -12.70 16.42 1.18
CA TYR A 284 -13.44 17.68 1.23
C TYR A 284 -13.73 18.23 -0.17
N LYS A 285 -12.73 18.22 -1.07
CA LYS A 285 -12.86 18.75 -2.43
C LYS A 285 -13.81 17.94 -3.30
N VAL A 286 -13.85 16.62 -3.13
CA VAL A 286 -14.60 15.72 -4.01
C VAL A 286 -15.94 15.27 -3.43
N PHE A 287 -16.00 15.00 -2.12
CA PHE A 287 -17.17 14.46 -1.43
C PHE A 287 -17.85 15.47 -0.49
N GLY A 288 -17.21 16.61 -0.25
CA GLY A 288 -17.75 17.70 0.55
C GLY A 288 -17.41 17.62 2.04
N GLU A 289 -17.79 18.68 2.76
CA GLU A 289 -17.38 18.92 4.14
C GLU A 289 -17.82 17.83 5.12
N LYS A 290 -19.02 17.28 4.94
CA LYS A 290 -19.55 16.27 5.85
C LYS A 290 -18.66 15.02 5.89
N PHE A 291 -18.30 14.49 4.72
CA PHE A 291 -17.48 13.29 4.61
C PHE A 291 -16.08 13.53 5.20
N ALA A 292 -15.45 14.65 4.85
CA ALA A 292 -14.13 15.01 5.40
C ALA A 292 -14.14 15.15 6.93
N LYS A 293 -15.18 15.75 7.51
CA LYS A 293 -15.31 15.85 8.98
C LYS A 293 -15.52 14.49 9.65
N GLU A 294 -16.26 13.59 9.02
CA GLU A 294 -16.44 12.22 9.51
C GLU A 294 -15.12 11.44 9.49
N GLU A 295 -14.30 11.58 8.43
CA GLU A 295 -12.97 10.97 8.37
C GLU A 295 -12.02 11.53 9.44
N ILE A 296 -11.89 12.85 9.56
CA ILE A 296 -11.07 13.49 10.60
C ILE A 296 -11.50 13.06 12.00
N LYS A 297 -12.81 13.03 12.24
CA LYS A 297 -13.37 12.62 13.53
C LYS A 297 -12.96 11.18 13.85
N ARG A 298 -13.10 10.27 12.88
CA ARG A 298 -12.70 8.87 13.02
C ARG A 298 -11.20 8.75 13.29
N ASP A 299 -10.35 9.41 12.50
CA ASP A 299 -8.90 9.39 12.70
C ASP A 299 -8.50 9.91 14.08
N LYS A 300 -9.15 10.99 14.55
CA LYS A 300 -8.85 11.56 15.86
C LYS A 300 -9.36 10.72 17.03
N GLU A 301 -10.60 10.25 16.97
CA GLU A 301 -11.26 9.55 18.08
C GLU A 301 -10.90 8.07 18.16
N GLU A 302 -10.77 7.40 17.02
CA GLU A 302 -10.47 5.95 16.96
C GLU A 302 -8.98 5.70 16.74
N GLY A 303 -8.31 6.51 15.91
CA GLY A 303 -6.89 6.35 15.57
C GLY A 303 -5.91 7.11 16.47
N CYS A 304 -6.40 7.98 17.35
CA CYS A 304 -5.59 8.87 18.21
C CYS A 304 -4.66 9.83 17.42
N PHE A 305 -5.04 10.21 16.19
CA PHE A 305 -4.31 11.20 15.39
C PHE A 305 -4.54 12.64 15.92
N LEU A 306 -4.06 12.94 17.12
CA LEU A 306 -4.39 14.17 17.87
C LEU A 306 -4.06 15.47 17.12
N TYR A 307 -3.06 15.44 16.24
CA TYR A 307 -2.54 16.62 15.55
C TYR A 307 -3.18 16.87 14.18
N ILE A 308 -4.07 15.98 13.73
CA ILE A 308 -4.63 16.02 12.38
C ILE A 308 -5.40 17.30 12.07
N ASP A 309 -6.14 17.86 13.04
CA ASP A 309 -6.92 19.09 12.83
C ASP A 309 -6.03 20.27 12.41
N LYS A 310 -4.87 20.41 13.06
CA LYS A 310 -3.94 21.52 12.78
C LYS A 310 -3.26 21.37 11.42
N LEU A 311 -2.92 20.14 11.05
CA LEU A 311 -2.39 19.84 9.72
C LEU A 311 -3.46 20.10 8.65
N TYR A 312 -4.70 19.64 8.88
CA TYR A 312 -5.83 19.88 7.99
C TYR A 312 -6.10 21.38 7.78
N GLU A 313 -6.08 22.17 8.86
CA GLU A 313 -6.19 23.64 8.78
C GLU A 313 -5.03 24.25 7.98
N LYS A 314 -3.79 23.82 8.23
CA LYS A 314 -2.60 24.33 7.53
C LYS A 314 -2.63 23.99 6.04
N LEU A 315 -3.17 22.85 5.64
CA LEU A 315 -3.32 22.47 4.23
C LEU A 315 -4.31 23.35 3.46
N ILE A 316 -5.24 24.04 4.14
CA ILE A 316 -6.08 25.07 3.49
C ILE A 316 -5.21 26.24 3.02
N GLU A 317 -4.14 26.59 3.75
CA GLU A 317 -3.18 27.61 3.32
C GLU A 317 -2.44 27.17 2.04
N TYR A 318 -1.98 25.91 1.98
CA TYR A 318 -1.37 25.36 0.77
C TYR A 318 -2.29 25.51 -0.44
N GLU A 319 -3.55 25.11 -0.29
CA GLU A 319 -4.55 25.14 -1.35
C GLU A 319 -4.88 26.55 -1.83
N ASN A 320 -4.85 27.54 -0.94
CA ASN A 320 -5.11 28.94 -1.27
C ASN A 320 -3.89 29.68 -1.85
N ASN A 321 -2.70 29.06 -1.83
CA ASN A 321 -1.44 29.68 -2.28
C ASN A 321 -0.71 28.80 -3.32
N ARG A 322 -1.46 28.12 -4.20
CA ARG A 322 -0.91 27.23 -5.25
C ARG A 322 -0.14 27.94 -6.36
N ASP A 323 -0.30 29.25 -6.47
CA ASP A 323 0.53 30.12 -7.31
C ASP A 323 1.95 30.31 -6.75
N LYS A 324 2.12 30.19 -5.43
CA LYS A 324 3.41 30.22 -4.73
C LYS A 324 3.99 28.83 -4.50
N TYR A 325 3.16 27.87 -4.09
CA TYR A 325 3.54 26.48 -3.82
C TYR A 325 2.95 25.60 -4.92
N ILE A 326 3.72 25.44 -5.99
CA ILE A 326 3.34 24.67 -7.17
C ILE A 326 3.24 23.19 -6.79
N THR A 327 4.20 22.71 -6.00
CA THR A 327 4.24 21.32 -5.50
C THR A 327 4.03 21.25 -4.00
N PHE A 328 3.59 20.09 -3.53
CA PHE A 328 3.48 19.82 -2.10
C PHE A 328 4.83 19.87 -1.39
N GLU A 329 5.92 19.45 -2.05
CA GLU A 329 7.29 19.54 -1.53
C GLU A 329 7.67 20.98 -1.17
N GLU A 330 7.28 21.97 -1.98
CA GLU A 330 7.58 23.39 -1.70
C GLU A 330 6.86 23.91 -0.45
N PHE A 331 5.69 23.36 -0.12
CA PHE A 331 4.93 23.71 1.08
C PHE A 331 5.31 22.90 2.31
N TYR A 332 5.93 21.74 2.14
CA TYR A 332 6.24 20.80 3.22
C TYR A 332 6.98 21.44 4.42
N PRO A 333 7.98 22.33 4.23
CA PRO A 333 8.62 23.04 5.35
C PRO A 333 7.67 23.94 6.15
N GLU A 334 6.67 24.56 5.50
CA GLU A 334 5.65 25.35 6.19
C GLU A 334 4.66 24.46 6.95
N LEU A 335 4.37 23.27 6.42
CA LEU A 335 3.53 22.28 7.09
C LEU A 335 4.17 21.78 8.39
N LEU A 336 5.47 21.49 8.39
CA LEU A 336 6.19 21.02 9.58
C LEU A 336 6.16 22.01 10.76
N LYS A 337 6.03 23.31 10.51
CA LYS A 337 5.93 24.33 11.57
C LYS A 337 4.74 24.11 12.49
N VAL A 338 3.70 23.41 12.04
CA VAL A 338 2.54 23.02 12.86
C VAL A 338 2.98 22.28 14.12
N PHE A 339 3.94 21.36 13.99
CA PHE A 339 4.46 20.61 15.15
C PHE A 339 5.20 21.50 16.14
N GLY A 340 5.92 22.52 15.65
CA GLY A 340 6.57 23.52 16.50
C GLY A 340 5.60 24.45 17.23
N GLU A 341 4.39 24.66 16.70
CA GLU A 341 3.32 25.40 17.37
C GLU A 341 2.64 24.55 18.45
N LEU A 342 2.54 23.24 18.24
CA LEU A 342 1.94 22.28 19.17
C LEU A 342 2.80 21.97 20.40
N LEU A 343 4.12 22.18 20.33
CA LEU A 343 5.03 22.02 21.47
C LEU A 343 5.03 23.19 22.47
N LYS A 344 4.45 24.34 22.10
CA LYS A 344 4.38 25.53 22.96
C LYS A 344 3.20 25.46 23.91
#